data_AF-A0A5S5DQA5-F1
#
_entry.id   AF-A0A5S5DQA5-F1
#
_cell.length_a   1.000
_cell.length_b   1.000
_cell.length_c   1.000
_cell.angle_alpha   90.00
_cell.angle_beta   90.00
_cell.angle_gamma   90.00
#
_symmetry.space_group_name_H-M   'P 1'
#
loop_
_entity.id
_entity.type
_entity.pdbx_description
1 polymer ?
#
loop_
_entity_poly.entity_id
_entity_poly.type
_entity_poly.pdbx_seq_one_letter_code
_entity_poly.pdbx_strand_id
1 'polypeptide(L)'
;MKTKVNRKDNGDRKMKRYIAAIGVGLLVLCCLEWMKQWPGVVERYYSLGFYPLFSYVPKTLFGWIPFSVGDMLYATLVVVLCGLFLRVLIDLCKGRWRDASTAMLRAVLFVLGLYIYFYISWGLHYYRVPLQEQFGLQVDRIDRSDYLTVLDRYVDEVNVLRAQLDTGVMDTERATRELEAVMRADDNGLHMLSRTQVRVKHPISSKLASYFTVTGYLNPFTQEVQVNALMPKTAYPFTVVHELSHQMGIGFEDECNFIAFLVLHQHPDIWYRYAAYYETVQYLLRPLYYEDKGRYDAYVAKLSVAVKRDMEQERLFWQAYRGPLDRLMNIFYSGYLQHNNQPEGMARYSLMSRLVVAWEMQKAGTGTASGD
;
A
#
# COMPACT_ATOMS: atom_id res chain seq x y z
N MET A 1 -31.91 -50.33 -10.05
CA MET A 1 -30.54 -50.23 -10.62
C MET A 1 -30.23 -48.95 -11.41
N LYS A 2 -31.21 -48.06 -11.69
CA LYS A 2 -31.00 -46.81 -12.50
C LYS A 2 -30.37 -45.61 -11.74
N THR A 3 -30.23 -45.66 -10.43
CA THR A 3 -29.81 -44.50 -9.60
C THR A 3 -28.29 -44.31 -9.45
N LYS A 4 -27.49 -45.38 -9.49
CA LYS A 4 -26.01 -45.28 -9.39
C LYS A 4 -25.35 -44.76 -10.67
N VAL A 5 -25.86 -45.13 -11.85
CA VAL A 5 -25.34 -44.69 -13.15
C VAL A 5 -25.55 -43.18 -13.33
N ASN A 6 -26.77 -42.70 -13.03
CA ASN A 6 -27.12 -41.28 -13.19
C ASN A 6 -26.31 -40.37 -12.22
N ARG A 7 -25.95 -40.87 -11.03
CA ARG A 7 -25.15 -40.12 -10.04
C ARG A 7 -23.66 -40.05 -10.41
N LYS A 8 -23.12 -41.07 -11.11
CA LYS A 8 -21.73 -41.11 -11.59
C LYS A 8 -21.53 -40.16 -12.77
N ASP A 9 -22.47 -40.17 -13.71
CA ASP A 9 -22.44 -39.33 -14.91
C ASP A 9 -22.57 -37.82 -14.59
N ASN A 10 -23.43 -37.48 -13.62
CA ASN A 10 -23.61 -36.11 -13.17
C ASN A 10 -22.37 -35.55 -12.41
N GLY A 11 -21.63 -36.42 -11.71
CA GLY A 11 -20.36 -36.08 -11.05
C GLY A 11 -19.23 -35.78 -12.04
N ASP A 12 -19.07 -36.63 -13.05
CA ASP A 12 -18.05 -36.45 -14.08
C ASP A 12 -18.32 -35.20 -14.94
N ARG A 13 -19.60 -34.90 -15.21
CA ARG A 13 -20.01 -33.66 -15.90
C ARG A 13 -19.69 -32.40 -15.08
N LYS A 14 -19.87 -32.45 -13.76
CA LYS A 14 -19.55 -31.33 -12.86
C LYS A 14 -18.05 -31.08 -12.79
N MET A 15 -17.24 -32.15 -12.73
CA MET A 15 -15.78 -32.04 -12.72
C MET A 15 -15.23 -31.42 -14.01
N LYS A 16 -15.75 -31.85 -15.18
CA LYS A 16 -15.39 -31.25 -16.47
C LYS A 16 -15.68 -29.75 -16.53
N ARG A 17 -16.79 -29.29 -15.95
CA ARG A 17 -17.12 -27.85 -15.88
C ARG A 17 -16.12 -27.06 -15.04
N TYR A 18 -15.70 -27.58 -13.88
CA TYR A 18 -14.69 -26.90 -13.06
C TYR A 18 -13.34 -26.83 -13.78
N ILE A 19 -12.92 -27.92 -14.43
CA ILE A 19 -11.67 -27.95 -15.20
C ILE A 19 -11.73 -26.94 -16.35
N ALA A 20 -12.83 -26.88 -17.09
CA ALA A 20 -13.01 -25.89 -18.16
C ALA A 20 -12.97 -24.45 -17.62
N ALA A 21 -13.62 -24.18 -16.48
CA ALA A 21 -13.59 -22.86 -15.83
C ALA A 21 -12.18 -22.48 -15.36
N ILE A 22 -11.43 -23.42 -14.79
CA ILE A 22 -10.02 -23.22 -14.43
C ILE A 22 -9.21 -22.92 -15.70
N GLY A 23 -9.41 -23.67 -16.79
CA GLY A 23 -8.74 -23.41 -18.07
C GLY A 23 -8.99 -21.99 -18.60
N VAL A 24 -10.24 -21.51 -18.54
CA VAL A 24 -10.56 -20.11 -18.89
C VAL A 24 -9.88 -19.12 -17.94
N GLY A 25 -9.89 -19.39 -16.63
CA GLY A 25 -9.21 -18.53 -15.65
C GLY A 25 -7.69 -18.46 -15.90
N LEU A 26 -7.05 -19.58 -16.25
CA LEU A 26 -5.63 -19.61 -16.60
C LEU A 26 -5.34 -18.81 -17.88
N LEU A 27 -6.24 -18.84 -18.88
CA LEU A 27 -6.11 -17.99 -20.06
C LEU A 27 -6.18 -16.50 -19.70
N VAL A 28 -7.10 -16.11 -18.81
CA VAL A 28 -7.17 -14.73 -18.29
C VAL A 28 -5.87 -14.36 -17.58
N LEU A 29 -5.30 -15.26 -16.76
CA LEU A 29 -3.99 -15.02 -16.15
C LEU A 29 -2.89 -14.82 -17.17
N CYS A 30 -2.81 -15.64 -18.21
CA CYS A 30 -1.82 -15.45 -19.26
C CYS A 30 -1.95 -14.07 -19.94
N CYS A 31 -3.19 -13.59 -20.16
CA CYS A 31 -3.41 -12.24 -20.67
C CYS A 31 -2.95 -11.16 -19.67
N LEU A 32 -3.22 -11.33 -18.38
CA LEU A 32 -2.76 -10.40 -17.34
C LEU A 32 -1.23 -10.38 -17.25
N GLU A 33 -0.57 -11.54 -17.24
CA GLU A 33 0.90 -11.64 -17.24
C GLU A 33 1.53 -11.01 -18.48
N TRP A 34 0.88 -11.12 -19.63
CA TRP A 34 1.32 -10.44 -20.84
C TRP A 34 1.17 -8.91 -20.71
N MET A 35 0.05 -8.41 -20.17
CA MET A 35 -0.15 -6.97 -19.94
C MET A 35 0.87 -6.37 -18.96
N LYS A 36 1.24 -7.10 -17.91
CA LYS A 36 2.23 -6.68 -16.90
C LYS A 36 3.59 -6.31 -17.48
N GLN A 37 3.95 -6.84 -18.67
CA GLN A 37 5.22 -6.56 -19.33
C GLN A 37 5.27 -5.18 -20.02
N TRP A 38 4.14 -4.47 -20.10
CA TRP A 38 4.02 -3.22 -20.84
C TRP A 38 3.50 -2.09 -19.95
N PRO A 39 4.38 -1.41 -19.18
CA PRO A 39 3.97 -0.36 -18.25
C PRO A 39 3.13 0.76 -18.87
N GLY A 40 3.46 1.18 -20.09
CA GLY A 40 2.68 2.19 -20.82
C GLY A 40 1.26 1.73 -21.20
N VAL A 41 1.05 0.42 -21.41
CA VAL A 41 -0.28 -0.15 -21.66
C VAL A 41 -1.09 -0.16 -20.37
N VAL A 42 -0.47 -0.59 -19.26
CA VAL A 42 -1.10 -0.59 -17.94
C VAL A 42 -1.48 0.84 -17.55
N GLU A 43 -0.57 1.80 -17.69
CA GLU A 43 -0.82 3.21 -17.38
C GLU A 43 -2.02 3.75 -18.16
N ARG A 44 -1.98 3.65 -19.49
CA ARG A 44 -2.97 4.29 -20.36
C ARG A 44 -4.34 3.61 -20.32
N TYR A 45 -4.37 2.29 -20.45
CA TYR A 45 -5.62 1.56 -20.64
C TYR A 45 -6.20 1.03 -19.34
N TYR A 46 -5.35 0.60 -18.41
CA TYR A 46 -5.81 0.10 -17.12
C TYR A 46 -5.97 1.24 -16.11
N SER A 47 -4.90 1.93 -15.73
CA SER A 47 -4.92 2.85 -14.59
C SER A 47 -5.61 4.18 -14.85
N LEU A 48 -5.46 4.76 -16.05
CA LEU A 48 -6.15 5.99 -16.45
C LEU A 48 -7.48 5.73 -17.18
N GLY A 49 -7.67 4.53 -17.73
CA GLY A 49 -8.86 4.16 -18.49
C GLY A 49 -9.88 3.34 -17.70
N PHE A 50 -9.57 2.07 -17.47
CA PHE A 50 -10.49 1.11 -16.83
C PHE A 50 -10.72 1.39 -15.35
N TYR A 51 -9.65 1.59 -14.57
CA TYR A 51 -9.72 1.69 -13.11
C TYR A 51 -10.59 2.85 -12.59
N PRO A 52 -10.52 4.08 -13.16
CA PRO A 52 -11.39 5.17 -12.72
C PRO A 52 -12.87 4.87 -12.96
N LEU A 53 -13.21 4.14 -14.04
CA LEU A 53 -14.57 3.69 -14.32
C LEU A 53 -15.00 2.55 -13.38
N PHE A 54 -14.12 1.56 -13.19
CA PHE A 54 -14.38 0.43 -12.31
C PHE A 54 -14.60 0.86 -10.86
N SER A 55 -13.77 1.78 -10.35
CA SER A 55 -13.80 2.23 -8.94
C SER A 55 -15.10 2.93 -8.53
N TYR A 56 -15.94 3.38 -9.48
CA TYR A 56 -17.30 3.84 -9.16
C TYR A 56 -18.19 2.72 -8.61
N VAL A 57 -17.99 1.47 -9.04
CA VAL A 57 -18.78 0.32 -8.57
C VAL A 57 -18.59 0.08 -7.07
N PRO A 58 -17.37 -0.21 -6.56
CA PRO A 58 -17.16 -0.39 -5.12
C PRO A 58 -17.47 0.89 -4.34
N LYS A 59 -17.22 2.08 -4.89
CA LYS A 59 -17.62 3.35 -4.27
C LYS A 59 -19.11 3.44 -4.00
N THR A 60 -19.94 3.13 -5.00
CA THR A 60 -21.40 3.16 -4.83
C THR A 60 -21.89 2.06 -3.90
N LEU A 61 -21.25 0.88 -3.92
CA LEU A 61 -21.66 -0.24 -3.08
C LEU A 61 -21.27 -0.06 -1.60
N PHE A 62 -20.05 0.42 -1.33
CA PHE A 62 -19.45 0.39 0.01
C PHE A 62 -19.12 1.78 0.57
N GLY A 63 -18.95 2.79 -0.27
CA GLY A 63 -18.45 4.11 0.14
C GLY A 63 -19.34 4.85 1.14
N TRP A 64 -20.66 4.64 1.08
CA TRP A 64 -21.63 5.26 1.99
C TRP A 64 -21.74 4.56 3.36
N ILE A 65 -21.22 3.34 3.50
CA ILE A 65 -21.25 2.58 4.75
C ILE A 65 -20.19 3.14 5.70
N PRO A 66 -20.53 3.52 6.95
CA PRO A 66 -19.62 4.27 7.83
C PRO A 66 -18.46 3.44 8.41
N PHE A 67 -18.49 2.11 8.27
CA PHE A 67 -17.45 1.20 8.75
C PHE A 67 -16.83 0.40 7.58
N SER A 68 -15.66 -0.22 7.84
CA SER A 68 -14.93 -1.02 6.85
C SER A 68 -15.67 -2.31 6.49
N VAL A 69 -16.29 -2.36 5.30
CA VAL A 69 -16.90 -3.60 4.78
C VAL A 69 -15.80 -4.60 4.38
N GLY A 70 -14.66 -4.09 3.94
CA GLY A 70 -13.47 -4.85 3.58
C GLY A 70 -12.96 -5.74 4.72
N ASP A 71 -13.01 -5.25 5.96
CA ASP A 71 -12.60 -6.03 7.14
C ASP A 71 -13.54 -7.22 7.37
N MET A 72 -14.86 -7.02 7.19
CA MET A 72 -15.84 -8.10 7.26
C MET A 72 -15.64 -9.10 6.12
N LEU A 73 -15.28 -8.61 4.93
CA LEU A 73 -15.00 -9.45 3.77
C LEU A 73 -13.76 -10.30 4.01
N TYR A 74 -12.68 -9.76 4.60
CA TYR A 74 -11.52 -10.54 5.00
C TYR A 74 -11.86 -11.63 6.03
N ALA A 75 -12.63 -11.30 7.08
CA ALA A 75 -13.08 -12.30 8.04
C ALA A 75 -13.91 -13.41 7.37
N THR A 76 -14.84 -13.04 6.48
CA THR A 76 -15.64 -13.97 5.69
C THR A 76 -14.77 -14.83 4.78
N LEU A 77 -13.76 -14.24 4.14
CA LEU A 77 -12.85 -14.92 3.24
C LEU A 77 -12.06 -16.01 3.96
N VAL A 78 -11.54 -15.70 5.15
CA VAL A 78 -10.85 -16.67 6.01
C VAL A 78 -11.76 -17.84 6.35
N VAL A 79 -13.00 -17.58 6.77
CA VAL A 79 -13.98 -18.64 7.09
C VAL A 79 -14.28 -19.51 5.87
N VAL A 80 -14.48 -18.91 4.70
CA VAL A 80 -14.76 -19.63 3.45
C VAL A 80 -13.57 -20.48 3.03
N LEU A 81 -12.35 -19.94 3.06
CA LEU A 81 -11.13 -20.66 2.71
C LEU A 81 -10.88 -21.83 3.66
N CYS A 82 -11.00 -21.61 4.97
CA CYS A 82 -10.92 -22.68 5.97
C CYS A 82 -12.00 -23.75 5.75
N GLY A 83 -13.23 -23.36 5.46
CA GLY A 83 -14.32 -24.29 5.16
C GLY A 83 -14.07 -25.13 3.90
N LEU A 84 -13.55 -24.51 2.83
CA LEU A 84 -13.17 -25.21 1.61
C LEU A 84 -12.02 -26.20 1.87
N PHE A 85 -11.01 -25.78 2.62
CA PHE A 85 -9.86 -26.61 2.97
C PHE A 85 -10.26 -27.79 3.86
N LEU A 86 -11.00 -27.55 4.94
CA LEU A 86 -11.52 -28.60 5.83
C LEU A 86 -12.40 -29.59 5.07
N ARG A 87 -13.19 -29.13 4.10
CA ARG A 87 -14.01 -30.01 3.29
C ARG A 87 -13.16 -30.99 2.48
N VAL A 88 -12.08 -30.51 1.87
CA VAL A 88 -11.12 -31.36 1.14
C VAL A 88 -10.52 -32.40 2.10
N LEU A 89 -10.06 -31.99 3.28
CA LEU A 89 -9.48 -32.91 4.27
C LEU A 89 -10.47 -33.97 4.75
N ILE A 90 -11.70 -33.59 5.09
CA ILE A 90 -12.73 -34.51 5.55
C ILE A 90 -13.06 -35.55 4.46
N ASP A 91 -13.16 -35.12 3.20
CA ASP A 91 -13.46 -36.01 2.08
C ASP A 91 -12.29 -36.97 1.80
N LEU A 92 -11.03 -36.52 1.95
CA LEU A 92 -9.83 -37.36 1.87
C LEU A 92 -9.79 -38.40 3.00
N CYS A 93 -9.94 -37.98 4.25
CA CYS A 93 -9.89 -38.89 5.42
C CYS A 93 -11.00 -39.95 5.38
N LYS A 94 -12.14 -39.65 4.76
CA LYS A 94 -13.25 -40.59 4.57
C LYS A 94 -13.08 -41.51 3.35
N GLY A 95 -11.95 -41.45 2.65
CA GLY A 95 -11.69 -42.22 1.42
C GLY A 95 -12.58 -41.83 0.24
N ARG A 96 -13.24 -40.66 0.29
CA ARG A 96 -14.15 -40.16 -0.76
C ARG A 96 -13.37 -39.38 -1.81
N TRP A 97 -12.42 -40.04 -2.46
CA TRP A 97 -11.47 -39.42 -3.40
C TRP A 97 -12.13 -38.53 -4.46
N ARG A 98 -13.26 -38.96 -5.05
CA ARG A 98 -13.99 -38.17 -6.06
C ARG A 98 -14.60 -36.88 -5.50
N ASP A 99 -15.17 -36.94 -4.31
CA ASP A 99 -15.74 -35.78 -3.64
C ASP A 99 -14.62 -34.82 -3.22
N ALA A 100 -13.51 -35.35 -2.71
CA ALA A 100 -12.30 -34.59 -2.38
C ALA A 100 -11.71 -33.88 -3.61
N SER A 101 -11.60 -34.55 -4.76
CA SER A 101 -11.13 -33.92 -5.99
C SER A 101 -12.07 -32.80 -6.46
N THR A 102 -13.38 -33.00 -6.35
CA THR A 102 -14.36 -31.96 -6.70
C THR A 102 -14.28 -30.77 -5.74
N ALA A 103 -14.12 -31.01 -4.45
CA ALA A 103 -13.93 -29.98 -3.44
C ALA A 103 -12.63 -29.20 -3.68
N MET A 104 -11.55 -29.89 -4.03
CA MET A 104 -10.25 -29.29 -4.38
C MET A 104 -10.37 -28.39 -5.62
N LEU A 105 -11.00 -28.86 -6.69
CA LEU A 105 -11.22 -28.05 -7.89
C LEU A 105 -12.04 -26.80 -7.61
N ARG A 106 -13.05 -26.89 -6.73
CA ARG A 106 -13.81 -25.73 -6.27
C ARG A 106 -12.94 -24.76 -5.47
N ALA A 107 -12.08 -25.26 -4.60
CA ALA A 107 -11.15 -24.44 -3.82
C ALA A 107 -10.14 -23.73 -4.73
N VAL A 108 -9.54 -24.45 -5.67
CA VAL A 108 -8.62 -23.91 -6.68
C VAL A 108 -9.32 -22.83 -7.51
N LEU A 109 -10.52 -23.10 -8.02
CA LEU A 109 -11.27 -22.12 -8.81
C LEU A 109 -11.62 -20.86 -8.00
N PHE A 110 -11.95 -21.03 -6.71
CA PHE A 110 -12.24 -19.90 -5.83
C PHE A 110 -10.99 -19.03 -5.59
N VAL A 111 -9.85 -19.64 -5.26
CA VAL A 111 -8.57 -18.92 -5.08
C VAL A 111 -8.11 -18.26 -6.38
N LEU A 112 -8.21 -18.97 -7.52
CA LEU A 112 -7.92 -18.43 -8.84
C LEU A 112 -8.80 -17.21 -9.16
N GLY A 113 -10.10 -17.30 -8.85
CA GLY A 113 -11.04 -16.19 -9.03
C GLY A 113 -10.68 -14.97 -8.18
N LEU A 114 -10.29 -15.18 -6.92
CA LEU A 114 -9.83 -14.09 -6.04
C LEU A 114 -8.57 -13.43 -6.59
N TYR A 115 -7.60 -14.21 -7.06
CA TYR A 115 -6.34 -13.70 -7.60
C TYR A 115 -6.57 -12.90 -8.89
N ILE A 116 -7.37 -13.43 -9.82
CA ILE A 116 -7.77 -12.71 -11.04
C ILE A 116 -8.50 -11.41 -10.68
N TYR A 117 -9.46 -11.49 -9.78
CA TYR A 117 -10.23 -10.33 -9.36
C TYR A 117 -9.33 -9.28 -8.72
N PHE A 118 -8.40 -9.67 -7.84
CA PHE A 118 -7.42 -8.77 -7.25
C PHE A 118 -6.62 -8.00 -8.32
N TYR A 119 -6.08 -8.68 -9.34
CA TYR A 119 -5.31 -8.00 -10.38
C TYR A 119 -6.16 -7.06 -11.23
N ILE A 120 -7.38 -7.48 -11.57
CA ILE A 120 -8.30 -6.63 -12.34
C ILE A 120 -8.79 -5.46 -11.49
N SER A 121 -9.10 -5.67 -10.21
CA SER A 121 -9.65 -4.63 -9.36
C SER A 121 -8.61 -3.60 -8.96
N TRP A 122 -7.34 -4.01 -8.76
CA TRP A 122 -6.28 -3.11 -8.31
C TRP A 122 -4.85 -3.55 -8.63
N GLY A 123 -4.52 -4.84 -8.55
CA GLY A 123 -3.14 -5.35 -8.55
C GLY A 123 -2.31 -5.05 -9.81
N LEU A 124 -2.93 -4.68 -10.93
CA LEU A 124 -2.20 -4.19 -12.10
C LEU A 124 -1.50 -2.84 -11.83
N HIS A 125 -1.87 -2.09 -10.79
CA HIS A 125 -1.21 -0.83 -10.43
C HIS A 125 0.29 -0.98 -10.07
N TYR A 126 0.75 -2.18 -9.68
CA TYR A 126 2.18 -2.48 -9.49
C TYR A 126 3.01 -2.47 -10.78
N TYR A 127 2.35 -2.46 -11.94
CA TYR A 127 3.00 -2.58 -13.26
C TYR A 127 2.78 -1.33 -14.10
N ARG A 128 2.44 -0.21 -13.47
CA ARG A 128 2.33 1.11 -14.12
C ARG A 128 3.69 1.66 -14.52
N VAL A 129 3.67 2.75 -15.28
CA VAL A 129 4.87 3.58 -15.48
C VAL A 129 5.30 4.13 -14.11
N PRO A 130 6.53 3.86 -13.64
CA PRO A 130 7.00 4.32 -12.33
C PRO A 130 7.03 5.85 -12.19
N LEU A 131 6.82 6.37 -10.99
CA LEU A 131 6.79 7.82 -10.74
C LEU A 131 8.08 8.52 -11.14
N GLN A 132 9.24 7.89 -10.99
CA GLN A 132 10.51 8.45 -11.44
C GLN A 132 10.49 8.80 -12.94
N GLU A 133 9.84 7.98 -13.77
CA GLU A 133 9.71 8.26 -15.20
C GLU A 133 8.66 9.35 -15.46
N GLN A 134 7.54 9.31 -14.73
CA GLN A 134 6.47 10.31 -14.86
C GLN A 134 6.94 11.73 -14.51
N PHE A 135 7.82 11.86 -13.52
CA PHE A 135 8.42 13.13 -13.09
C PHE A 135 9.77 13.43 -13.76
N GLY A 136 10.30 12.52 -14.59
CA GLY A 136 11.61 12.67 -15.22
C GLY A 136 12.79 12.72 -14.23
N LEU A 137 12.66 12.03 -13.09
CA LEU A 137 13.66 11.99 -12.02
C LEU A 137 14.77 10.98 -12.30
N GLN A 138 16.02 11.41 -12.12
CA GLN A 138 17.21 10.58 -12.29
C GLN A 138 17.58 9.90 -10.97
N VAL A 139 16.84 8.85 -10.58
CA VAL A 139 17.02 8.19 -9.27
C VAL A 139 18.24 7.25 -9.18
N ASP A 140 18.85 6.90 -10.30
CA ASP A 140 20.01 5.99 -10.33
C ASP A 140 21.35 6.73 -10.21
N ARG A 141 21.32 8.07 -10.26
CA ARG A 141 22.49 8.94 -10.17
C ARG A 141 22.45 9.82 -8.91
N ILE A 142 22.34 9.17 -7.75
CA ILE A 142 22.32 9.89 -6.47
C ILE A 142 23.70 9.82 -5.84
N ASP A 143 24.38 10.96 -5.86
CA ASP A 143 25.65 11.12 -5.17
C ASP A 143 25.44 11.17 -3.66
N ARG A 144 26.41 10.61 -2.94
CA ARG A 144 26.38 10.59 -1.47
C ARG A 144 26.38 12.01 -0.89
N SER A 145 27.03 12.97 -1.56
CA SER A 145 27.01 14.39 -1.16
C SER A 145 25.59 14.95 -1.20
N ASP A 146 24.88 14.74 -2.30
CA ASP A 146 23.53 15.28 -2.53
C ASP A 146 22.54 14.70 -1.51
N TYR A 147 22.64 13.40 -1.27
CA TYR A 147 21.88 12.72 -0.23
C TYR A 147 22.07 13.36 1.14
N LEU A 148 23.33 13.60 1.54
CA LEU A 148 23.66 14.16 2.84
C LEU A 148 23.28 15.63 2.96
N THR A 149 23.36 16.40 1.87
CA THR A 149 22.88 17.79 1.80
C THR A 149 21.36 17.85 2.00
N VAL A 150 20.60 16.98 1.34
CA VAL A 150 19.14 16.90 1.53
C VAL A 150 18.80 16.50 2.95
N LEU A 151 19.46 15.47 3.49
CA LEU A 151 19.25 15.02 4.86
C LEU A 151 19.56 16.12 5.88
N ASP A 152 20.67 16.84 5.73
CA ASP A 152 21.06 17.91 6.64
C ASP A 152 19.99 19.02 6.70
N ARG A 153 19.56 19.50 5.53
CA ARG A 153 18.49 20.48 5.43
C ARG A 153 17.17 19.99 6.03
N TYR A 154 16.81 18.73 5.80
CA TYR A 154 15.54 18.19 6.30
C TYR A 154 15.58 17.95 7.82
N VAL A 155 16.75 17.66 8.38
CA VAL A 155 16.97 17.61 9.84
C VAL A 155 16.78 19.00 10.47
N ASP A 156 17.24 20.06 9.81
CA ASP A 156 16.99 21.43 10.28
C ASP A 156 15.50 21.79 10.16
N GLU A 157 14.86 21.50 9.03
CA GLU A 157 13.45 21.82 8.79
C GLU A 157 12.52 21.08 9.76
N VAL A 158 12.74 19.78 10.00
CA VAL A 158 11.94 19.00 10.96
C VAL A 158 12.07 19.54 12.39
N ASN A 159 13.25 20.03 12.77
CA ASN A 159 13.47 20.67 14.07
C ASN A 159 12.72 22.00 14.20
N VAL A 160 12.81 22.84 13.17
CA VAL A 160 12.11 24.15 13.13
C VAL A 160 10.60 23.95 13.18
N LEU A 161 10.07 23.08 12.34
CA LEU A 161 8.64 22.73 12.31
C LEU A 161 8.16 22.21 13.65
N ARG A 162 8.92 21.31 14.28
CA ARG A 162 8.52 20.74 15.57
C ARG A 162 8.46 21.79 16.67
N ALA A 163 9.36 22.77 16.66
CA ALA A 163 9.39 23.85 17.63
C ALA A 163 8.19 24.79 17.51
N GLN A 164 7.64 24.96 16.29
CA GLN A 164 6.46 25.78 16.02
C GLN A 164 5.15 25.03 16.25
N LEU A 165 5.20 23.69 16.25
CA LEU A 165 4.02 22.84 16.32
C LEU A 165 3.48 22.70 17.75
N ASP A 166 2.26 23.19 17.96
CA ASP A 166 1.45 22.84 19.12
C ASP A 166 0.82 21.45 18.94
N THR A 167 1.23 20.49 19.77
CA THR A 167 0.68 19.13 19.72
C THR A 167 -0.74 19.02 20.27
N GLY A 168 -1.21 20.00 21.04
CA GLY A 168 -2.56 20.01 21.61
C GLY A 168 -3.66 20.14 20.55
N VAL A 169 -3.34 20.71 19.39
CA VAL A 169 -4.29 20.96 18.29
C VAL A 169 -4.33 19.86 17.22
N MET A 170 -3.61 18.75 17.44
CA MET A 170 -3.61 17.59 16.53
C MET A 170 -4.93 16.82 16.61
N ASP A 171 -5.79 17.07 15.63
CA ASP A 171 -7.08 16.42 15.44
C ASP A 171 -7.07 15.56 14.17
N THR A 172 -7.08 14.24 14.37
CA THR A 172 -7.04 13.25 13.29
C THR A 172 -8.30 13.28 12.42
N GLU A 173 -9.46 13.63 12.96
CA GLU A 173 -10.68 13.73 12.17
C GLU A 173 -10.66 14.96 11.27
N ARG A 174 -10.15 16.09 11.79
CA ARG A 174 -9.90 17.30 10.98
C ARG A 174 -8.93 16.98 9.86
N ALA A 175 -7.78 16.37 10.19
CA ALA A 175 -6.76 16.02 9.20
C ALA A 175 -7.30 15.10 8.11
N THR A 176 -8.06 14.06 8.47
CA THR A 176 -8.70 13.18 7.48
C THR A 176 -9.58 13.97 6.51
N ARG A 177 -10.46 14.85 7.01
CA ARG A 177 -11.38 15.61 6.16
C ARG A 177 -10.65 16.59 5.23
N GLU A 178 -9.66 17.30 5.76
CA GLU A 178 -8.89 18.28 4.98
C GLU A 178 -8.04 17.58 3.91
N LEU A 179 -7.36 16.49 4.25
CA LEU A 179 -6.52 15.75 3.31
C LEU A 179 -7.34 14.99 2.26
N GLU A 180 -8.53 14.50 2.61
CA GLU A 180 -9.48 14.01 1.60
C GLU A 180 -9.88 15.11 0.60
N ALA A 181 -9.99 16.36 1.04
CA ALA A 181 -10.30 17.48 0.15
C ALA A 181 -9.10 17.83 -0.74
N VAL A 182 -7.89 17.90 -0.17
CA VAL A 182 -6.64 18.16 -0.91
C VAL A 182 -6.38 17.08 -1.96
N MET A 183 -6.53 15.80 -1.60
CA MET A 183 -6.32 14.69 -2.55
C MET A 183 -7.39 14.61 -3.64
N ARG A 184 -8.60 15.13 -3.36
CA ARG A 184 -9.67 15.22 -4.36
C ARG A 184 -9.44 16.39 -5.32
N ALA A 185 -8.72 17.42 -4.92
CA ALA A 185 -8.34 18.51 -5.80
C ALA A 185 -7.34 18.04 -6.88
N ASP A 186 -7.40 18.66 -8.06
CA ASP A 186 -6.54 18.36 -9.21
C ASP A 186 -5.55 19.49 -9.50
N ASP A 187 -5.11 20.18 -8.44
CA ASP A 187 -4.18 21.31 -8.46
C ASP A 187 -2.73 20.93 -8.13
N ASN A 188 -2.49 19.71 -7.63
CA ASN A 188 -1.17 19.24 -7.18
C ASN A 188 -0.24 18.76 -8.30
N GLY A 189 -0.65 18.85 -9.57
CA GLY A 189 0.11 18.30 -10.72
C GLY A 189 0.17 16.76 -10.77
N LEU A 190 -0.57 16.08 -9.88
CA LEU A 190 -0.63 14.62 -9.76
C LEU A 190 -1.70 14.03 -10.68
N HIS A 191 -1.50 14.17 -11.99
CA HIS A 191 -2.46 13.75 -13.01
C HIS A 191 -2.63 12.24 -13.13
N MET A 192 -1.67 11.47 -12.61
CA MET A 192 -1.68 10.00 -12.61
C MET A 192 -2.66 9.40 -11.58
N LEU A 193 -3.20 10.21 -10.67
CA LEU A 193 -4.10 9.78 -9.61
C LEU A 193 -5.56 9.73 -10.04
N SER A 194 -6.21 8.58 -9.81
CA SER A 194 -7.65 8.41 -10.00
C SER A 194 -8.41 9.11 -8.86
N ARG A 195 -9.23 10.11 -9.18
CA ARG A 195 -10.01 10.88 -8.19
C ARG A 195 -11.44 10.36 -7.98
N THR A 196 -11.75 9.18 -8.51
CA THR A 196 -13.10 8.60 -8.42
C THR A 196 -13.54 8.41 -6.98
N GLN A 197 -12.68 7.84 -6.13
CA GLN A 197 -12.94 7.63 -4.72
C GLN A 197 -11.77 8.18 -3.90
N VAL A 198 -12.10 9.08 -2.98
CA VAL A 198 -11.16 9.67 -2.02
C VAL A 198 -11.89 9.68 -0.69
N ARG A 199 -11.73 8.61 0.09
CA ARG A 199 -12.42 8.46 1.37
C ARG A 199 -11.67 7.50 2.27
N VAL A 200 -11.24 7.99 3.42
CA VAL A 200 -10.63 7.19 4.48
C VAL A 200 -11.71 6.67 5.41
N LYS A 201 -11.55 5.41 5.82
CA LYS A 201 -12.28 4.81 6.93
C LYS A 201 -11.28 4.38 8.01
N HIS A 202 -11.82 3.89 9.12
CA HIS A 202 -11.01 3.20 10.13
C HIS A 202 -11.23 1.69 10.02
N PRO A 203 -10.22 0.88 10.37
CA PRO A 203 -10.42 -0.54 10.62
C PRO A 203 -11.53 -0.74 11.64
N ILE A 204 -12.32 -1.81 11.51
CA ILE A 204 -13.32 -2.20 12.52
C ILE A 204 -12.66 -2.31 13.90
N SER A 205 -11.41 -2.77 13.94
CA SER A 205 -10.59 -2.76 15.14
C SER A 205 -9.20 -2.22 14.85
N SER A 206 -8.99 -0.93 15.13
CA SER A 206 -7.68 -0.29 15.05
C SER A 206 -6.66 -0.96 15.99
N LYS A 207 -7.12 -1.51 17.14
CA LYS A 207 -6.27 -2.30 18.04
C LYS A 207 -5.76 -3.59 17.37
N LEU A 208 -6.62 -4.28 16.63
CA LEU A 208 -6.21 -5.48 15.89
C LEU A 208 -5.25 -5.12 14.76
N ALA A 209 -5.51 -4.04 14.02
CA ALA A 209 -4.58 -3.51 13.02
C ALA A 209 -3.20 -3.20 13.62
N SER A 210 -3.16 -2.61 14.83
CA SER A 210 -1.89 -2.37 15.53
C SER A 210 -1.11 -3.64 15.86
N TYR A 211 -1.78 -4.75 16.23
CA TYR A 211 -1.10 -6.05 16.47
C TYR A 211 -0.51 -6.68 15.20
N PHE A 212 -0.97 -6.25 14.02
CA PHE A 212 -0.34 -6.56 12.75
C PHE A 212 0.71 -5.53 12.34
N THR A 213 0.99 -4.54 13.19
CA THR A 213 1.93 -3.44 12.96
C THR A 213 1.59 -2.64 11.69
N VAL A 214 0.29 -2.45 11.43
CA VAL A 214 -0.22 -1.75 10.24
C VAL A 214 -0.71 -0.34 10.62
N THR A 215 -0.17 0.67 9.95
CA THR A 215 -0.57 2.09 10.03
C THR A 215 -1.82 2.38 9.22
N GLY A 216 -1.94 1.75 8.05
CA GLY A 216 -3.09 1.81 7.18
C GLY A 216 -3.02 0.70 6.12
N TYR A 217 -4.11 0.53 5.37
CA TYR A 217 -4.13 -0.38 4.24
C TYR A 217 -5.24 -0.02 3.26
N LEU A 218 -5.08 -0.45 2.01
CA LEU A 218 -6.15 -0.55 1.04
C LEU A 218 -6.72 -1.98 1.01
N ASN A 219 -8.05 -2.10 1.02
CA ASN A 219 -8.71 -3.34 0.67
C ASN A 219 -8.93 -3.42 -0.86
N PRO A 220 -8.21 -4.26 -1.61
CA PRO A 220 -8.33 -4.30 -3.07
C PRO A 220 -9.66 -4.88 -3.56
N PHE A 221 -10.45 -5.50 -2.67
CA PHE A 221 -11.73 -6.09 -3.02
C PHE A 221 -12.92 -5.13 -2.84
N THR A 222 -12.84 -4.24 -1.86
CA THR A 222 -13.87 -3.21 -1.62
C THR A 222 -13.43 -1.81 -2.00
N GLN A 223 -12.15 -1.63 -2.38
CA GLN A 223 -11.50 -0.34 -2.66
C GLN A 223 -11.56 0.66 -1.50
N GLU A 224 -11.89 0.20 -0.28
CA GLU A 224 -11.86 1.02 0.92
C GLU A 224 -10.42 1.12 1.43
N VAL A 225 -9.99 2.33 1.78
CA VAL A 225 -8.75 2.57 2.54
C VAL A 225 -9.11 2.70 4.01
N GLN A 226 -8.25 2.13 4.85
CA GLN A 226 -8.35 2.17 6.28
C GLN A 226 -7.09 2.80 6.85
N VAL A 227 -7.25 3.79 7.74
CA VAL A 227 -6.14 4.34 8.54
C VAL A 227 -6.37 3.97 10.00
N ASN A 228 -5.33 3.45 10.65
CA ASN A 228 -5.37 3.02 12.04
C ASN A 228 -5.60 4.22 12.97
N ALA A 229 -6.76 4.28 13.62
CA ALA A 229 -7.13 5.40 14.49
C ALA A 229 -6.26 5.52 15.75
N LEU A 230 -5.51 4.47 16.11
CA LEU A 230 -4.67 4.45 17.30
C LEU A 230 -3.21 4.81 17.02
N MET A 231 -2.80 4.92 15.75
CA MET A 231 -1.40 5.20 15.42
C MET A 231 -0.93 6.55 15.99
N PRO A 232 0.38 6.74 16.20
CA PRO A 232 0.92 8.02 16.67
C PRO A 232 0.48 9.19 15.78
N LYS A 233 -0.09 10.23 16.40
CA LYS A 233 -0.64 11.38 15.69
C LYS A 233 0.41 12.10 14.83
N THR A 234 1.68 12.08 15.23
CA THR A 234 2.79 12.72 14.51
C THR A 234 2.79 12.34 13.02
N ALA A 235 2.69 11.04 12.71
CA ALA A 235 2.75 10.49 11.36
C ALA A 235 1.39 10.38 10.66
N TYR A 236 0.29 10.68 11.37
CA TYR A 236 -1.07 10.41 10.89
C TYR A 236 -1.40 11.11 9.56
N PRO A 237 -1.09 12.42 9.36
CA PRO A 237 -1.33 13.09 8.06
C PRO A 237 -0.62 12.40 6.89
N PHE A 238 0.62 11.98 7.10
CA PHE A 238 1.42 11.28 6.09
C PHE A 238 0.77 9.96 5.70
N THR A 239 0.33 9.17 6.69
CA THR A 239 -0.36 7.90 6.45
C THR A 239 -1.69 8.10 5.71
N VAL A 240 -2.46 9.14 6.04
CA VAL A 240 -3.71 9.44 5.32
C VAL A 240 -3.47 9.64 3.83
N VAL A 241 -2.48 10.47 3.46
CA VAL A 241 -2.16 10.70 2.04
C VAL A 241 -1.57 9.46 1.38
N HIS A 242 -0.73 8.72 2.08
CA HIS A 242 -0.17 7.45 1.61
C HIS A 242 -1.27 6.47 1.23
N GLU A 243 -2.22 6.19 2.12
CA GLU A 243 -3.30 5.22 1.85
C GLU A 243 -4.29 5.71 0.80
N LEU A 244 -4.54 7.02 0.75
CA LEU A 244 -5.31 7.61 -0.34
C LEU A 244 -4.58 7.44 -1.68
N SER A 245 -3.25 7.54 -1.72
CA SER A 245 -2.47 7.31 -2.95
C SER A 245 -2.66 5.88 -3.47
N HIS A 246 -2.71 4.88 -2.58
CA HIS A 246 -3.08 3.52 -2.96
C HIS A 246 -4.50 3.44 -3.55
N GLN A 247 -5.49 4.03 -2.88
CA GLN A 247 -6.87 4.10 -3.39
C GLN A 247 -6.97 4.81 -4.75
N MET A 248 -6.07 5.75 -5.00
CA MET A 248 -6.02 6.52 -6.24
C MET A 248 -5.15 5.85 -7.33
N GLY A 249 -4.69 4.62 -7.09
CA GLY A 249 -4.12 3.73 -8.10
C GLY A 249 -2.59 3.68 -8.12
N ILE A 250 -1.92 4.04 -7.04
CA ILE A 250 -0.46 3.87 -6.91
C ILE A 250 -0.19 2.55 -6.20
N GLY A 251 0.57 1.66 -6.84
CA GLY A 251 0.82 0.33 -6.32
C GLY A 251 1.95 0.29 -5.29
N PHE A 252 3.04 1.01 -5.55
CA PHE A 252 4.27 0.92 -4.76
C PHE A 252 4.23 1.78 -3.51
N GLU A 253 4.58 1.18 -2.36
CA GLU A 253 4.64 1.86 -1.06
C GLU A 253 5.57 3.09 -1.08
N ASP A 254 6.76 2.95 -1.68
CA ASP A 254 7.75 4.03 -1.79
C ASP A 254 7.25 5.20 -2.66
N GLU A 255 6.40 4.92 -3.65
CA GLU A 255 5.76 5.95 -4.47
C GLU A 255 4.61 6.64 -3.73
N CYS A 256 3.82 5.89 -2.96
CA CYS A 256 2.82 6.46 -2.05
C CYS A 256 3.46 7.35 -0.98
N ASN A 257 4.59 6.93 -0.42
CA ASN A 257 5.39 7.74 0.50
C ASN A 257 5.87 9.05 -0.16
N PHE A 258 6.33 8.96 -1.41
CA PHE A 258 6.79 10.13 -2.15
C PHE A 258 5.65 11.11 -2.44
N ILE A 259 4.46 10.60 -2.81
CA ILE A 259 3.26 11.44 -2.99
C ILE A 259 2.86 12.09 -1.67
N ALA A 260 2.87 11.34 -0.56
CA ALA A 260 2.59 11.91 0.76
C ALA A 260 3.54 13.05 1.11
N PHE A 261 4.84 12.90 0.83
CA PHE A 261 5.79 13.99 0.95
C PHE A 261 5.44 15.19 0.04
N LEU A 262 5.21 14.97 -1.25
CA LEU A 262 4.90 16.03 -2.21
C LEU A 262 3.66 16.84 -1.83
N VAL A 263 2.61 16.18 -1.35
CA VAL A 263 1.35 16.84 -0.95
C VAL A 263 1.52 17.65 0.33
N LEU A 264 2.33 17.17 1.28
CA LEU A 264 2.36 17.70 2.64
C LEU A 264 3.51 18.67 2.94
N HIS A 265 4.67 18.53 2.27
CA HIS A 265 5.90 19.26 2.62
C HIS A 265 5.81 20.79 2.48
N GLN A 266 4.84 21.30 1.72
CA GLN A 266 4.54 22.73 1.55
C GLN A 266 3.12 23.11 2.00
N HIS A 267 2.42 22.22 2.71
CA HIS A 267 1.05 22.47 3.14
C HIS A 267 0.97 23.64 4.14
N PRO A 268 -0.10 24.47 4.13
CA PRO A 268 -0.23 25.59 5.07
C PRO A 268 -0.26 25.19 6.55
N ASP A 269 -0.80 24.02 6.88
CA ASP A 269 -0.80 23.45 8.23
C ASP A 269 0.59 22.92 8.63
N ILE A 270 1.14 23.47 9.73
CA ILE A 270 2.46 23.12 10.27
C ILE A 270 2.56 21.64 10.65
N TRP A 271 1.47 21.04 11.16
CA TRP A 271 1.47 19.61 11.51
C TRP A 271 1.68 18.74 10.27
N TYR A 272 1.07 19.12 9.14
CA TYR A 272 1.13 18.32 7.92
C TYR A 272 2.54 18.38 7.31
N ARG A 273 3.13 19.58 7.27
CA ARG A 273 4.54 19.75 6.93
C ARG A 273 5.43 18.95 7.87
N TYR A 274 5.22 19.05 9.18
CA TYR A 274 6.01 18.31 10.16
C TYR A 274 5.93 16.81 9.92
N ALA A 275 4.74 16.24 9.70
CA ALA A 275 4.56 14.82 9.39
C ALA A 275 5.35 14.40 8.14
N ALA A 276 5.36 15.24 7.10
CA ALA A 276 6.11 14.99 5.86
C ALA A 276 7.62 14.91 6.09
N TYR A 277 8.20 15.92 6.75
CA TYR A 277 9.64 15.94 7.03
C TYR A 277 10.03 14.91 8.07
N TYR A 278 9.19 14.67 9.08
CA TYR A 278 9.38 13.65 10.12
C TYR A 278 9.54 12.25 9.51
N GLU A 279 8.58 11.80 8.70
CA GLU A 279 8.66 10.50 8.02
C GLU A 279 9.85 10.44 7.05
N THR A 280 10.03 11.48 6.24
CA THR A 280 11.09 11.50 5.24
C THR A 280 12.49 11.47 5.86
N VAL A 281 12.72 12.16 6.98
CA VAL A 281 13.98 12.08 7.73
C VAL A 281 14.21 10.67 8.27
N GLN A 282 13.17 9.98 8.76
CA GLN A 282 13.32 8.59 9.19
C GLN A 282 13.72 7.67 8.03
N TYR A 283 13.11 7.82 6.85
CA TYR A 283 13.52 7.10 5.63
C TYR A 283 14.97 7.41 5.26
N LEU A 284 15.39 8.68 5.31
CA LEU A 284 16.76 9.09 4.96
C LEU A 284 17.81 8.64 6.00
N LEU A 285 17.43 8.47 7.27
CA LEU A 285 18.33 7.97 8.31
C LEU A 285 18.50 6.45 8.28
N ARG A 286 17.47 5.70 7.88
CA ARG A 286 17.45 4.24 7.96
C ARG A 286 18.63 3.55 7.24
N PRO A 287 19.02 3.93 6.01
CA PRO A 287 20.21 3.38 5.36
C PRO A 287 21.52 3.62 6.14
N LEU A 288 21.68 4.82 6.72
CA LEU A 288 22.88 5.16 7.48
C LEU A 288 23.05 4.27 8.71
N TYR A 289 21.96 3.83 9.34
CA TYR A 289 22.03 2.90 10.48
C TYR A 289 22.78 1.60 10.15
N TYR A 290 22.56 1.06 8.94
CA TYR A 290 23.16 -0.21 8.51
C TYR A 290 24.53 -0.03 7.86
N GLU A 291 24.78 1.10 7.19
CA GLU A 291 26.00 1.33 6.41
C GLU A 291 27.07 2.16 7.11
N ASP A 292 26.66 3.15 7.92
CA ASP A 292 27.55 4.13 8.55
C ASP A 292 26.94 4.61 9.86
N LYS A 293 26.97 3.71 10.86
CA LYS A 293 26.37 3.97 12.18
C LYS A 293 26.91 5.24 12.85
N GLY A 294 28.18 5.57 12.63
CA GLY A 294 28.77 6.80 13.17
C GLY A 294 28.11 8.07 12.60
N ARG A 295 27.83 8.10 11.29
CA ARG A 295 27.06 9.20 10.69
C ARG A 295 25.60 9.19 11.13
N TYR A 296 24.97 8.02 11.24
CA TYR A 296 23.62 7.91 11.79
C TYR A 296 23.53 8.55 13.17
N ASP A 297 24.43 8.17 14.09
CA ASP A 297 24.47 8.71 15.45
C ASP A 297 24.71 10.24 15.44
N ALA A 298 25.57 10.73 14.54
CA ALA A 298 25.82 12.16 14.37
C ALA A 298 24.58 12.95 13.90
N TYR A 299 23.81 12.43 12.94
CA TYR A 299 22.57 13.09 12.51
C TYR A 299 21.45 12.98 13.54
N VAL A 300 21.33 11.82 14.21
CA VAL A 300 20.39 11.66 15.32
C VAL A 300 20.74 12.66 16.42
N ALA A 301 22.01 12.91 16.71
CA ALA A 301 22.42 13.92 17.69
C ALA A 301 21.92 15.34 17.33
N LYS A 302 21.86 15.70 16.03
CA LYS A 302 21.33 16.98 15.54
C LYS A 302 19.81 17.15 15.70
N LEU A 303 19.05 16.07 15.83
CA LEU A 303 17.61 16.17 16.08
C LEU A 303 17.34 16.79 17.46
N SER A 304 16.34 17.67 17.51
CA SER A 304 15.89 18.31 18.74
C SER A 304 15.33 17.29 19.73
N VAL A 305 15.31 17.64 21.02
CA VAL A 305 14.75 16.79 22.07
C VAL A 305 13.27 16.48 21.80
N ALA A 306 12.52 17.44 21.24
CA ALA A 306 11.11 17.25 20.91
C ALA A 306 10.91 16.22 19.79
N VAL A 307 11.70 16.29 18.70
CA VAL A 307 11.63 15.32 17.60
C VAL A 307 12.01 13.92 18.10
N LYS A 308 13.10 13.80 18.86
CA LYS A 308 13.53 12.53 19.48
C LYS A 308 12.44 11.93 20.38
N ARG A 309 11.72 12.77 21.12
CA ARG A 309 10.61 12.32 21.97
C ARG A 309 9.45 11.77 21.15
N ASP A 310 9.11 12.41 20.03
CA ASP A 310 8.06 11.91 19.15
C ASP A 310 8.45 10.56 18.53
N MET A 311 9.71 10.41 18.08
CA MET A 311 10.26 9.13 17.60
C MET A 311 10.21 8.03 18.67
N GLU A 312 10.56 8.37 19.91
CA GLU A 312 10.50 7.43 21.03
C GLU A 312 9.06 7.02 21.37
N GLN A 313 8.11 7.97 21.34
CA GLN A 313 6.69 7.68 21.55
C GLN A 313 6.15 6.72 20.49
N GLU A 314 6.49 6.96 19.23
CA GLU A 314 6.14 6.07 18.13
C GLU A 314 6.77 4.67 18.31
N ARG A 315 8.06 4.61 18.64
CA ARG A 315 8.77 3.35 18.88
C ARG A 315 8.12 2.55 20.01
N LEU A 316 7.81 3.21 21.13
CA LEU A 316 7.17 2.59 22.29
C LEU A 316 5.74 2.12 21.97
N PHE A 317 4.98 2.89 21.20
CA PHE A 317 3.67 2.49 20.72
C PHE A 317 3.76 1.19 19.93
N TRP A 318 4.59 1.13 18.89
CA TRP A 318 4.72 -0.07 18.07
C TRP A 318 5.30 -1.26 18.85
N GLN A 319 6.25 -1.00 19.76
CA GLN A 319 6.82 -2.04 20.63
C GLN A 319 5.74 -2.70 21.51
N ALA A 320 4.72 -1.97 21.96
CA ALA A 320 3.63 -2.52 22.76
C ALA A 320 2.74 -3.50 21.98
N TYR A 321 2.76 -3.44 20.65
CA TYR A 321 1.98 -4.32 19.76
C TYR A 321 2.81 -5.40 19.07
N ARG A 322 4.15 -5.39 19.24
CA ARG A 322 5.01 -6.43 18.66
C ARG A 322 4.76 -7.79 19.32
N GLY A 323 4.77 -8.85 18.50
CA GLY A 323 4.46 -10.20 18.96
C GLY A 323 4.43 -11.22 17.83
N PRO A 324 4.23 -12.53 18.08
CA PRO A 324 4.32 -13.56 17.04
C PRO A 324 3.50 -13.32 15.77
N LEU A 325 2.38 -12.60 15.86
CA LEU A 325 1.53 -12.23 14.74
C LEU A 325 2.21 -11.24 13.78
N ASP A 326 3.01 -10.29 14.28
CA ASP A 326 3.72 -9.31 13.45
C ASP A 326 4.74 -10.00 12.52
N ARG A 327 5.50 -10.95 13.07
CA ARG A 327 6.55 -11.68 12.35
C ARG A 327 5.95 -12.56 11.27
N LEU A 328 4.84 -13.22 11.58
CA LEU A 328 4.13 -14.03 10.60
C LEU A 328 3.61 -13.15 9.46
N MET A 329 2.99 -12.01 9.78
CA MET A 329 2.52 -11.09 8.75
C MET A 329 3.64 -10.49 7.92
N ASN A 330 4.76 -10.10 8.52
CA ASN A 330 5.92 -9.57 7.79
C ASN A 330 6.46 -10.59 6.78
N ILE A 331 6.51 -11.89 7.11
CA ILE A 331 6.91 -12.93 6.16
C ILE A 331 5.94 -13.00 4.97
N PHE A 332 4.63 -13.00 5.24
CA PHE A 332 3.64 -13.04 4.16
C PHE A 332 3.65 -11.77 3.31
N TYR A 333 3.77 -10.61 3.94
CA TYR A 333 3.71 -9.30 3.29
C TYR A 333 4.97 -9.03 2.47
N SER A 334 6.17 -9.25 3.00
CA SER A 334 7.41 -9.11 2.22
C SER A 334 7.43 -10.09 1.03
N GLY A 335 6.94 -11.32 1.19
CA GLY A 335 6.81 -12.26 0.06
C GLY A 335 5.79 -11.80 -0.99
N TYR A 336 4.67 -11.23 -0.54
CA TYR A 336 3.65 -10.65 -1.42
C TYR A 336 4.16 -9.43 -2.20
N LEU A 337 4.88 -8.51 -1.55
CA LEU A 337 5.47 -7.34 -2.20
C LEU A 337 6.53 -7.74 -3.23
N GLN A 338 7.43 -8.67 -2.88
CA GLN A 338 8.44 -9.19 -3.81
C GLN A 338 7.82 -9.83 -5.05
N HIS A 339 6.72 -10.58 -4.89
CA HIS A 339 5.99 -11.16 -6.02
C HIS A 339 5.32 -10.10 -6.91
N ASN A 340 4.95 -8.96 -6.34
CA ASN A 340 4.27 -7.87 -7.04
C ASN A 340 5.23 -6.77 -7.51
N ASN A 341 6.43 -7.14 -7.96
CA ASN A 341 7.41 -6.21 -8.51
C ASN A 341 7.92 -5.15 -7.52
N GLN A 342 7.73 -5.35 -6.21
CA GLN A 342 8.27 -4.50 -5.15
C GLN A 342 9.33 -5.27 -4.34
N PRO A 343 10.53 -5.52 -4.90
CA PRO A 343 11.58 -6.18 -4.16
C PRO A 343 12.09 -5.29 -3.02
N GLU A 344 11.71 -5.60 -1.79
CA GLU A 344 12.42 -5.11 -0.61
C GLU A 344 13.81 -5.75 -0.56
N GLY A 345 14.85 -4.95 -0.79
CA GLY A 345 16.22 -5.34 -0.51
C GLY A 345 17.10 -5.48 -1.76
N MET A 346 18.18 -4.69 -1.74
CA MET A 346 19.46 -4.75 -2.49
C MET A 346 19.94 -3.33 -2.82
N ALA A 347 19.03 -2.35 -2.84
CA ALA A 347 19.40 -0.95 -3.03
C ALA A 347 19.96 -0.34 -1.74
N ARG A 348 21.02 0.45 -1.90
CA ARG A 348 21.66 1.25 -0.86
C ARG A 348 20.69 2.20 -0.15
N TYR A 349 19.73 2.75 -0.89
CA TYR A 349 18.70 3.67 -0.42
C TYR A 349 17.32 3.17 -0.86
N SER A 350 16.28 3.37 -0.04
CA SER A 350 14.90 3.06 -0.45
C SER A 350 14.51 3.89 -1.67
N LEU A 351 13.54 3.42 -2.46
CA LEU A 351 13.09 4.19 -3.64
C LEU A 351 12.51 5.54 -3.18
N MET A 352 11.81 5.59 -2.05
CA MET A 352 11.33 6.84 -1.45
C MET A 352 12.48 7.83 -1.22
N SER A 353 13.55 7.43 -0.55
CA SER A 353 14.72 8.29 -0.32
C SER A 353 15.33 8.78 -1.63
N ARG A 354 15.40 7.90 -2.64
CA ARG A 354 15.96 8.26 -3.95
C ARG A 354 15.08 9.26 -4.70
N LEU A 355 13.76 9.06 -4.68
CA LEU A 355 12.78 9.97 -5.30
C LEU A 355 12.87 11.38 -4.70
N VAL A 356 12.88 11.48 -3.36
CA VAL A 356 13.01 12.77 -2.66
C VAL A 356 14.31 13.49 -3.02
N VAL A 357 15.44 12.80 -2.95
CA VAL A 357 16.75 13.43 -3.26
C VAL A 357 16.82 13.85 -4.73
N ALA A 358 16.38 13.00 -5.66
CA ALA A 358 16.37 13.34 -7.08
C ALA A 358 15.44 14.54 -7.38
N TRP A 359 14.28 14.62 -6.72
CA TRP A 359 13.34 15.74 -6.87
C TRP A 359 13.92 17.05 -6.32
N GLU A 360 14.59 17.02 -5.18
CA GLU A 360 15.27 18.19 -4.62
C GLU A 360 16.41 18.68 -5.53
N MET A 361 17.20 17.77 -6.10
CA MET A 361 18.28 18.12 -7.02
C MET A 361 17.73 18.72 -8.32
N GLN A 362 16.65 18.15 -8.86
CA GLN A 362 15.97 18.69 -10.03
C GLN A 362 15.47 20.12 -9.77
N LYS A 363 14.86 20.39 -8.61
CA LYS A 363 14.44 21.76 -8.22
C LYS A 363 15.61 22.73 -8.04
N ALA A 364 16.73 22.28 -7.48
CA ALA A 364 17.92 23.12 -7.33
C ALA A 364 18.54 23.48 -8.69
N GLY A 365 18.55 22.53 -9.65
CA GLY A 365 19.09 22.74 -10.99
C GLY A 365 18.19 23.58 -11.93
N THR A 366 16.87 23.60 -11.70
CA THR A 366 15.96 24.47 -12.48
C THR A 366 15.98 25.93 -11.99
N GLY A 367 16.33 26.16 -10.72
CA GLY A 367 16.49 27.51 -10.16
C GLY A 367 17.71 28.29 -10.64
N THR A 368 18.69 27.63 -11.27
CA THR A 368 19.90 28.29 -11.83
C THR A 368 19.79 28.62 -13.32
N ALA A 369 18.75 28.14 -14.02
CA ALA A 369 18.57 28.34 -15.46
C ALA A 369 17.61 29.48 -15.83
N SER A 370 16.99 30.15 -14.84
CA SER A 370 16.04 31.25 -15.06
C SER A 370 16.60 32.63 -14.67
N GLY A 371 17.92 32.77 -14.64
CA GLY A 371 18.62 34.00 -14.32
C GLY A 371 19.71 34.31 -15.35
N ASP A 372 19.30 34.52 -16.60
CA ASP A 372 20.07 35.21 -17.64
C ASP A 372 19.17 36.23 -18.36
#